data_AF-A0AA95RNS8-F1
#
_entry.id   AF-A0AA95RNS8-F1
#
_cell.length_a   1.000
_cell.length_b   1.000
_cell.length_c   1.000
_cell.angle_alpha   90.00
_cell.angle_beta   90.00
_cell.angle_gamma   90.00
#
_symmetry.space_group_name_H-M   'P 1'
#
loop_
_entity.id
_entity.type
_entity.pdbx_description
1 polymer ?
#
loop_
_entity_poly.entity_id
_entity_poly.type
_entity_poly.pdbx_seq_one_letter_code
_entity_poly.pdbx_strand_id
1 'polypeptide(L)' 'MRKNDEKKRQRLINKLIFLNVYNKDDQQLYDFSLSKLEYEYRRFKLSNHPHDVFGSIQWV' A
#
# COMPACT_ATOMS: atom_id res chain seq x y z
N MET A 1 -16.52 -17.00 1.76
CA MET A 1 -15.44 -16.07 2.17
C MET A 1 -14.43 -15.84 1.04
N ARG A 2 -14.83 -15.23 -0.09
CA ARG A 2 -13.90 -14.91 -1.21
C ARG A 2 -14.23 -13.59 -1.92
N LYS A 3 -15.52 -13.26 -2.01
CA LYS A 3 -16.00 -12.01 -2.63
C LYS A 3 -15.56 -10.74 -1.91
N ASN A 4 -15.24 -10.80 -0.62
CA ASN A 4 -14.87 -9.61 0.15
C ASN A 4 -13.39 -9.24 -0.07
N ASP A 5 -12.53 -10.25 -0.17
CA ASP A 5 -11.10 -10.10 -0.44
C ASP A 5 -10.84 -9.52 -1.83
N GLU A 6 -11.58 -9.97 -2.83
CA GLU A 6 -11.50 -9.44 -4.20
C GLU A 6 -11.89 -7.96 -4.28
N LYS A 7 -12.96 -7.56 -3.59
CA LYS A 7 -13.36 -6.15 -3.49
C LYS A 7 -12.30 -5.32 -2.77
N LYS A 8 -11.70 -5.84 -1.70
CA LYS A 8 -10.62 -5.17 -0.96
C LYS A 8 -9.38 -5.00 -1.85
N ARG A 9 -9.04 -6.04 -2.61
CA ARG A 9 -7.94 -6.05 -3.58
C ARG A 9 -8.12 -4.99 -4.65
N GLN A 10 -9.28 -4.96 -5.32
CA GLN A 10 -9.59 -3.95 -6.34
C GLN A 10 -9.51 -2.52 -5.77
N ARG A 11 -10.01 -2.30 -4.55
CA ARG A 11 -9.90 -0.99 -3.88
C ARG A 11 -8.44 -0.57 -3.66
N LEU A 12 -7.57 -1.49 -3.25
CA LEU A 12 -6.14 -1.19 -3.06
C LEU A 12 -5.43 -0.90 -4.37
N ILE A 13 -5.72 -1.67 -5.42
CA ILE A 13 -5.16 -1.43 -6.77
C ILE A 13 -5.57 -0.04 -7.26
N ASN A 14 -6.87 0.31 -7.18
CA ASN A 14 -7.34 1.63 -7.59
C ASN A 14 -6.67 2.77 -6.82
N LYS A 15 -6.44 2.58 -5.51
CA LYS A 15 -5.70 3.56 -4.70
C LYS A 15 -4.25 3.70 -5.13
N LEU A 16 -3.56 2.60 -5.40
CA LEU A 16 -2.17 2.63 -5.87
C LEU A 16 -2.06 3.30 -7.25
N ILE A 17 -2.98 3.00 -8.17
CA ILE A 17 -3.08 3.65 -9.48
C ILE A 17 -3.30 5.17 -9.32
N PHE A 18 -4.19 5.59 -8.42
CA PHE A 18 -4.42 7.01 -8.13
C PHE A 18 -3.16 7.72 -7.62
N LEU A 19 -2.29 6.98 -6.93
CA LEU A 19 -1.00 7.46 -6.43
C LEU A 19 0.12 7.36 -7.50
N ASN A 20 -0.23 7.13 -8.78
CA ASN A 20 0.70 6.91 -9.90
C ASN A 20 1.62 5.69 -9.73
N VAL A 21 1.24 4.72 -8.89
CA VAL A 21 1.92 3.44 -8.79
C VAL A 21 1.21 2.45 -9.69
N TYR A 22 1.81 2.08 -10.82
CA TYR A 22 1.20 1.20 -11.82
C TYR A 22 1.81 -0.19 -11.85
N ASN A 23 3.11 -0.27 -11.61
CA ASN A 23 3.88 -1.50 -11.55
C ASN A 23 5.04 -1.33 -10.56
N LYS A 24 5.57 -2.45 -10.08
CA LYS A 24 6.74 -2.46 -9.21
C LYS A 24 7.49 -3.77 -9.41
N ASP A 25 8.82 -3.70 -9.53
CA ASP A 25 9.69 -4.84 -9.81
C ASP A 25 9.24 -5.64 -11.06
N ASP A 26 8.92 -4.93 -12.16
CA ASP A 26 8.37 -5.48 -13.41
C ASP A 26 7.04 -6.25 -13.28
N GLN A 27 6.45 -6.32 -12.09
CA GLN A 27 5.16 -6.95 -11.85
C GLN A 27 4.03 -5.92 -11.84
N GLN A 28 2.92 -6.30 -12.47
CA GLN A 28 1.67 -5.53 -12.45
C GLN A 28 1.01 -5.64 -11.07
N LEU A 29 0.29 -4.59 -10.64
CA LEU A 29 -0.47 -4.61 -9.38
C LEU A 29 -1.51 -5.73 -9.30
N TYR A 30 -2.04 -6.17 -10.45
CA TYR A 30 -2.97 -7.29 -10.56
C TYR A 30 -2.32 -8.67 -10.35
N ASP A 31 -0.99 -8.74 -10.30
CA ASP A 31 -0.26 -9.96 -9.96
C ASP A 31 0.00 -10.05 -8.45
N PHE A 32 -0.09 -8.91 -7.74
CA PHE A 32 0.17 -8.87 -6.30
C PHE A 32 -0.91 -9.55 -5.47
N SER A 33 -0.45 -10.25 -4.43
CA SER A 33 -1.30 -10.75 -3.36
C SER A 33 -1.88 -9.59 -2.55
N LEU A 34 -3.00 -9.83 -1.86
CA LEU A 34 -3.67 -8.81 -1.04
C LEU A 34 -2.73 -8.20 0.00
N SER A 35 -1.93 -9.02 0.69
CA SER A 35 -0.96 -8.57 1.68
C SER A 35 0.12 -7.67 1.08
N LYS A 36 0.58 -7.97 -0.15
CA LYS A 36 1.59 -7.15 -0.83
C LYS A 36 1.01 -5.81 -1.27
N LEU A 37 -0.23 -5.79 -1.76
CA LEU A 37 -0.95 -4.54 -2.05
C LEU A 37 -1.15 -3.66 -0.80
N GLU A 38 -1.50 -4.25 0.35
CA GLU A 38 -1.62 -3.51 1.61
C GLU A 38 -0.28 -2.94 2.08
N TYR A 39 0.80 -3.72 1.98
CA TYR A 39 2.15 -3.27 2.32
C TYR A 39 2.59 -2.10 1.45
N GLU A 40 2.41 -2.19 0.13
CA GLU A 40 2.79 -1.12 -0.80
C GLU A 40 2.00 0.16 -0.57
N TYR A 41 0.69 0.04 -0.34
CA TYR A 41 -0.15 1.19 -0.02
C TYR A 41 0.29 1.86 1.30
N ARG A 42 0.62 1.07 2.33
CA ARG A 42 1.11 1.58 3.60
C ARG A 42 2.48 2.24 3.45
N ARG A 43 3.41 1.61 2.74
CA ARG A 43 4.75 2.15 2.46
C ARG A 43 4.65 3.47 1.72
N PHE A 44 3.83 3.56 0.68
CA PHE A 44 3.63 4.80 -0.06
C PHE A 44 3.04 5.90 0.82
N LYS A 45 2.06 5.56 1.67
CA LYS A 45 1.49 6.49 2.65
C LYS A 45 2.52 7.00 3.65
N LEU A 46 3.41 6.14 4.14
CA LEU A 46 4.50 6.52 5.04
C LEU A 46 5.55 7.40 4.35
N SER A 47 5.95 7.05 3.12
CA SER A 47 6.94 7.83 2.36
C SER A 47 6.45 9.21 1.93
N ASN A 48 5.14 9.41 1.76
CA ASN A 48 4.55 10.71 1.41
C ASN A 48 4.07 11.51 2.62
N HIS A 49 4.23 11.00 3.83
CA HIS A 49 4.01 11.81 5.03
C HIS A 49 5.32 12.54 5.36
N PRO A 50 5.36 13.88 5.29
CA PRO A 50 6.59 14.64 5.58
C PRO A 50 7.09 14.46 7.01
N HIS A 51 6.27 13.92 7.92
CA HIS A 51 6.62 13.58 9.29
C HIS A 51 5.77 12.39 9.79
N ASP A 52 6.12 11.15 9.44
CA ASP A 52 5.79 10.01 10.32
C ASP A 52 7.05 9.75 11.14
N VAL A 53 7.03 10.35 12.32
CA VAL A 53 8.17 10.51 13.20
C VAL A 53 8.60 9.12 13.68
N PHE A 54 9.69 8.61 13.11
CA PHE A 54 10.60 7.67 13.78
C PHE A 54 11.30 8.39 14.96
N GLY A 55 10.52 9.09 15.79
CA GLY A 55 10.97 10.02 16.83
C GLY A 55 9.88 10.27 17.88
N SER A 56 9.01 9.29 18.13
CA SER A 56 8.06 9.32 19.26
C SER A 56 8.39 8.26 20.31
N ILE A 57 9.67 8.07 20.62
CA ILE A 57 10.10 7.54 21.93
C ILE A 57 11.30 8.37 22.40
N GLN A 58 11.04 9.47 23.11
CA GLN A 58 12.02 9.98 24.07
C GLN A 58 11.73 9.26 25.38
N TRP A 59 12.62 8.34 25.78
CA TRP A 59 12.71 7.93 27.18
C TRP A 59 13.26 9.13 27.96
N VAL A 60 12.45 9.68 28.87
CA VAL A 60 12.94 10.51 29.98
C VAL A 60 13.35 9.60 31.13
#